data_AF-A0A1H9PSP3-F1
#
_entry.id   AF-A0A1H9PSP3-F1
#
_cell.length_a   1.000
_cell.length_b   1.000
_cell.length_c   1.000
_cell.angle_alpha   90.00
_cell.angle_beta   90.00
_cell.angle_gamma   90.00
#
_symmetry.space_group_name_H-M   'P 1'
#
loop_
_entity.id
_entity.type
_entity.pdbx_description
1 polymer ?
#
loop_
_entity_poly.entity_id
_entity_poly.type
_entity_poly.pdbx_seq_one_letter_code
_entity_poly.pdbx_strand_id
1 'polypeptide(L)' 'MSGVVGAGYCLPCGERRAETVVVALVHANSGPGRAVEACLPHAREYATAPEAPQWLRDDLAVLDALDALDAGG' A
#
# COMPACT_ATOMS: atom_id res chain seq x y z
N MET A 1 9.74 -8.78 0.90
CA MET A 1 9.50 -8.09 -0.38
C MET A 1 8.82 -6.80 0.01
N SER A 2 9.55 -5.70 0.07
CA SER A 2 9.02 -4.39 0.46
C SER A 2 7.93 -3.99 -0.53
N GLY A 3 6.72 -3.71 -0.04
CA GLY A 3 5.65 -3.10 -0.83
C GLY A 3 6.21 -1.88 -1.54
N VAL A 4 6.31 -1.96 -2.87
CA VAL A 4 6.93 -0.92 -3.69
C VAL A 4 6.14 0.36 -3.49
N VAL A 5 6.78 1.40 -2.95
CA VAL A 5 6.25 2.77 -2.98
C VAL A 5 6.59 3.34 -4.35
N GLY A 6 5.58 3.52 -5.18
CA GLY A 6 5.76 4.03 -6.53
C GLY A 6 4.49 4.61 -7.11
N ALA A 7 4.62 5.27 -8.25
CA ALA A 7 3.50 5.92 -8.90
C ALA A 7 2.50 4.89 -9.45
N GLY A 8 1.36 4.74 -8.77
CA GLY A 8 0.32 3.78 -9.11
C GLY A 8 -1.06 4.40 -9.17
N TYR A 9 -2.08 3.57 -9.36
CA TYR A 9 -3.48 4.01 -9.42
C TYR A 9 -4.18 3.70 -8.10
N CYS A 10 -4.67 4.74 -7.42
CA CYS A 10 -5.44 4.54 -6.21
C CYS A 10 -6.91 4.38 -6.57
N LEU A 11 -7.44 3.17 -6.36
CA LEU A 11 -8.83 2.84 -6.71
C LEU A 11 -9.86 3.70 -5.94
N PRO A 12 -9.73 3.96 -4.62
CA PRO A 12 -10.59 4.90 -3.91
C PRO A 12 -10.56 6.34 -4.45
N CYS A 13 -9.38 6.86 -4.82
CA CYS A 13 -9.27 8.22 -5.36
C CYS A 13 -9.76 8.34 -6.80
N GLY A 14 -9.73 7.25 -7.56
CA GLY A 14 -10.02 7.27 -8.99
C GLY A 14 -8.91 7.89 -9.87
N GLU A 15 -7.71 8.13 -9.32
CA GLU A 15 -6.61 8.81 -10.03
C GLU A 15 -5.23 8.21 -9.74
N ARG A 16 -4.25 8.56 -10.59
CA ARG A 16 -2.83 8.21 -10.38
C ARG A 16 -2.25 9.06 -9.25
N ARG A 17 -1.49 8.42 -8.37
CA ARG A 17 -0.80 9.05 -7.25
C ARG A 17 0.69 8.81 -7.37
N ALA A 18 1.51 9.77 -6.95
CA ALA A 18 2.96 9.64 -7.00
C ALA A 18 3.47 8.52 -6.08
N GLU A 19 2.77 8.30 -4.98
CA GLU A 19 3.09 7.30 -3.97
C GLU A 19 1.87 6.42 -3.74
N THR A 20 2.03 5.14 -4.06
CA THR A 20 1.07 4.09 -3.77
C THR A 20 1.79 2.84 -3.28
N VAL A 21 1.08 2.04 -2.51
CA VAL A 21 1.51 0.72 -2.05
C VAL A 21 0.48 -0.32 -2.44
N VAL A 22 0.93 -1.56 -2.62
CA VAL A 22 0.02 -2.70 -2.78
C VAL A 22 -0.74 -2.89 -1.47
N VAL A 23 -2.06 -3.05 -1.53
CA VAL A 23 -2.94 -3.31 -0.37
C VAL A 23 -3.58 -4.70 -0.41
N ALA A 24 -3.61 -5.33 -1.58
CA ALA A 24 -4.09 -6.70 -1.73
C ALA A 24 -3.44 -7.41 -2.92
N LEU A 25 -3.31 -8.73 -2.81
CA LEU A 25 -2.95 -9.62 -3.92
C LEU A 25 -4.17 -10.49 -4.25
N VAL A 26 -4.78 -10.25 -5.39
CA VAL A 26 -5.93 -11.02 -5.87
C VAL A 26 -5.41 -12.17 -6.71
N HIS A 27 -5.44 -13.38 -6.15
CA HIS A 27 -5.16 -14.61 -6.90
C HIS A 27 -6.39 -14.98 -7.73
N ALA A 28 -6.30 -14.89 -9.05
CA ALA A 28 -7.32 -15.44 -9.94
C ALA A 28 -7.03 -16.93 -10.17
N ASN A 29 -8.04 -17.78 -10.01
CA ASN A 29 -7.94 -19.25 -10.05
C ASN A 29 -7.39 -19.81 -11.39
N SER A 30 -7.26 -18.98 -12.43
CA SER A 30 -6.75 -19.35 -13.76
C SER A 30 -5.99 -18.23 -14.50
N GLY A 31 -5.69 -17.11 -13.85
CA GLY A 31 -5.07 -15.95 -14.49
C GLY A 31 -3.95 -15.34 -13.64
N PRO A 32 -3.09 -14.48 -14.23
CA PRO A 32 -2.04 -13.81 -13.47
C PRO A 32 -2.69 -13.02 -12.34
N GLY A 33 -2.23 -13.26 -11.11
CA GLY A 33 -2.72 -12.54 -9.94
C GLY A 33 -2.55 -11.02 -10.14
N ARG A 34 -3.49 -10.24 -9.60
CA ARG A 34 -3.44 -8.79 -9.68
C ARG A 34 -3.10 -8.20 -8.32
N ALA A 35 -2.13 -7.28 -8.31
CA ALA A 35 -1.94 -6.40 -7.17
C ALA A 35 -2.97 -5.27 -7.22
N VAL A 36 -3.56 -4.95 -6.08
CA VAL A 36 -4.39 -3.76 -5.89
C VAL A 36 -3.54 -2.73 -5.16
N GLU A 37 -3.48 -1.51 -5.67
CA GLU A 37 -2.69 -0.42 -5.11
C GLU A 37 -3.59 0.67 -4.50
N ALA A 38 -3.10 1.35 -3.47
CA ALA A 38 -3.73 2.54 -2.88
C ALA A 38 -2.68 3.57 -2.48
N CYS A 39 -3.04 4.85 -2.48
CA CYS A 39 -2.18 5.88 -1.90
C CYS A 39 -2.05 5.70 -0.38
N LEU A 40 -1.00 6.27 0.21
CA LEU A 40 -0.69 6.09 1.64
C LEU A 40 -1.88 6.38 2.58
N PRO A 41 -2.69 7.45 2.40
CA PRO A 41 -3.87 7.66 3.25
C PRO A 41 -4.87 6.49 3.20
N HIS A 42 -5.27 6.07 2.00
CA HIS A 42 -6.22 4.97 1.84
C HIS A 42 -5.61 3.61 2.20
N ALA A 43 -4.30 3.42 2.01
CA ALA A 43 -3.61 2.22 2.45
C ALA A 43 -3.64 2.10 3.99
N ARG A 44 -3.45 3.21 4.70
CA ARG A 44 -3.60 3.26 6.17
C ARG A 44 -5.03 2.97 6.60
N GLU A 45 -6.04 3.47 5.89
CA GLU A 45 -7.44 3.11 6.13
C GLU A 45 -7.67 1.60 5.94
N TYR A 46 -7.21 1.03 4.82
CA TYR A 46 -7.28 -0.41 4.56
C TYR A 46 -6.61 -1.24 5.65
N ALA A 47 -5.46 -0.79 6.16
CA ALA A 47 -4.71 -1.50 7.19
C ALA A 47 -5.46 -1.64 8.54
N THR A 48 -6.48 -0.80 8.78
CA THR A 48 -7.36 -0.89 9.95
C THR A 48 -8.39 -2.02 9.86
N ALA A 49 -8.64 -2.55 8.65
CA ALA A 49 -9.61 -3.63 8.47
C ALA A 49 -9.12 -4.93 9.15
N PRO A 50 -10.00 -5.72 9.78
CA PRO A 50 -9.64 -7.01 10.38
C PRO A 50 -8.98 -7.97 9.39
N GLU A 51 -9.44 -7.96 8.14
CA GLU A 51 -8.96 -8.79 7.03
C GLU A 51 -7.69 -8.25 6.36
N ALA A 52 -7.19 -7.09 6.80
CA ALA A 52 -6.00 -6.50 6.22
C ALA A 52 -4.79 -7.44 6.41
N PRO A 53 -4.01 -7.71 5.34
CA PRO A 53 -2.83 -8.55 5.47
C PRO A 53 -1.80 -7.94 6.41
N GLN A 54 -1.15 -8.76 7.23
CA GLN A 54 -0.14 -8.28 8.19
C GLN A 54 1.02 -7.56 7.51
N TRP A 55 1.44 -8.03 6.32
CA TRP A 55 2.52 -7.40 5.56
C TRP A 55 2.22 -5.93 5.21
N LEU A 56 0.96 -5.55 5.01
CA LEU A 56 0.59 -4.16 4.71
C LEU A 56 0.85 -3.26 5.91
N ARG A 57 0.52 -3.74 7.11
CA ARG A 57 0.75 -3.01 8.37
C ARG A 57 2.25 -2.85 8.62
N ASP A 58 3.02 -3.92 8.38
CA ASP A 58 4.46 -3.91 8.56
C ASP A 58 5.14 -2.93 7.58
N ASP A 59 4.75 -2.97 6.31
CA ASP A 59 5.27 -2.06 5.28
C ASP A 59 4.94 -0.58 5.62
N LEU A 60 3.70 -0.28 6.03
CA LEU A 60 3.32 1.08 6.44
C LEU A 60 4.10 1.56 7.67
N ALA A 61 4.35 0.69 8.65
CA ALA A 61 5.14 1.05 9.83
C ALA A 61 6.60 1.39 9.47
N VAL A 62 7.19 0.69 8.50
CA VAL A 62 8.52 1.01 7.97
C VAL A 62 8.52 2.37 7.29
N LEU A 63 7.51 2.67 6.47
CA LEU A 63 7.39 3.96 5.78
C LEU A 63 7.22 5.13 6.76
N ASP A 64 6.34 4.97 7.75
CA ASP A 64 6.14 6.00 8.79
C ASP A 64 7.44 6.27 9.57
N ALA A 65 8.27 5.23 9.79
CA ALA A 65 9.57 5.38 10.43
C ALA A 65 10.59 6.12 9.54
N LEU A 66 10.59 5.87 8.23
CA LEU A 66 11.46 6.57 7.28
C LEU A 66 11.08 8.05 7.15
N ASP A 67 9.79 8.37 7.03
CA ASP A 67 9.28 9.74 7.00
C ASP A 67 9.69 10.51 8.27
N ALA A 68 9.65 9.86 9.43
CA ALA A 68 10.05 10.46 10.70
C ALA A 68 11.57 10.73 10.78
N LEU A 69 12.39 9.91 10.12
CA LEU A 69 13.84 10.14 10.03
C LEU A 69 14.17 11.30 9.10
N ASP A 70 13.48 11.40 7.95
CA ASP A 70 13.69 12.48 6.98
C ASP A 70 13.21 13.85 7.49
N ALA A 71 12.18 13.89 8.33
CA ALA A 71 11.68 15.12 8.93
C ALA A 71 12.55 15.68 10.08
N GLY A 72 13.52 14.89 10.59
CA GLY A 72 14.37 15.23 11.72
C GLY A 72 15.79 15.69 11.37
N GLY A 73 16.12 15.84 10.09
CA GLY A 73 17.45 16.21 9.56
C GLY A 73 17.70 17.70 9.39
#